data_AF-A0A965NM94-F1
#
_entry.id   AF-A0A965NM94-F1
#
_cell.length_a   1.000
_cell.length_b   1.000
_cell.length_c   1.000
_cell.angle_alpha   90.00
_cell.angle_beta   90.00
_cell.angle_gamma   90.00
#
_symmetry.space_group_name_H-M   'P 1'
#
loop_
_entity.id
_entity.type
_entity.pdbx_description
1 polymer ?
#
loop_
_entity_poly.entity_id
_entity_poly.type
_entity_poly.pdbx_seq_one_letter_code
_entity_poly.pdbx_strand_id
1 'polypeptide(L)' 'RTVIAGPVEATAAGNILVQAIAMKELKNLDELRKVVRNSFEVVTYTPNPTSAWAAAQIKFNGLKKS' A
#
# COMPACT_ATOMS: atom_id res chain seq x y z
N ARG A 1 2.43 12.36 0.23
CA ARG A 1 2.20 11.56 -0.99
C ARG A 1 0.85 10.84 -0.83
N THR A 2 0.04 10.75 -1.88
CA THR A 2 -1.21 9.98 -1.86
C THR A 2 -0.95 8.52 -1.49
N VAL A 3 -1.79 7.98 -0.60
CA VAL A 3 -1.73 6.58 -0.17
C VAL A 3 -2.95 5.86 -0.72
N ILE A 4 -2.73 4.69 -1.33
CA ILE A 4 -3.78 3.79 -1.75
C ILE A 4 -3.78 2.63 -0.75
N ALA A 5 -4.90 2.40 -0.06
CA ALA A 5 -5.03 1.36 0.94
C ALA A 5 -6.10 0.34 0.55
N GLY A 6 -5.94 -0.87 1.09
CA GLY A 6 -6.78 -2.02 0.79
C GLY A 6 -6.19 -2.92 -0.32
N PRO A 7 -6.91 -4.02 -0.66
CA PRO A 7 -8.12 -4.52 0.02
C PRO A 7 -7.81 -5.18 1.37
N VAL A 8 -8.83 -5.49 2.18
CA VAL A 8 -8.62 -6.20 3.47
C VAL A 8 -8.01 -7.58 3.23
N GLU A 9 -8.26 -8.16 2.05
CA GLU A 9 -7.76 -9.44 1.57
C GLU A 9 -6.37 -9.35 0.92
N ALA A 10 -5.65 -8.22 1.00
CA ALA A 10 -4.39 -7.99 0.28
C ALA A 10 -3.36 -9.13 0.47
N THR A 11 -3.27 -9.70 1.67
CA THR A 11 -2.38 -10.83 1.96
C THR A 11 -2.79 -12.10 1.23
N ALA A 12 -4.09 -12.46 1.27
CA ALA A 12 -4.60 -13.67 0.62
C ALA A 12 -4.52 -13.55 -0.91
N ALA A 13 -4.97 -12.42 -1.47
CA ALA A 13 -4.86 -12.13 -2.89
C ALA A 13 -3.40 -12.13 -3.37
N GLY A 14 -2.50 -11.54 -2.57
CA GLY A 14 -1.07 -11.55 -2.84
C GLY A 14 -0.55 -12.97 -3.00
N ASN A 15 -0.82 -13.86 -2.03
CA ASN A 15 -0.37 -15.25 -2.07
C ASN A 15 -0.87 -16.00 -3.31
N ILE A 16 -2.13 -15.85 -3.69
CA ILE A 16 -2.67 -16.51 -4.89
C ILE A 16 -1.99 -15.96 -6.16
N LEU A 17 -1.85 -14.65 -6.26
CA LEU A 17 -1.34 -14.02 -7.48
C LEU A 17 0.17 -14.22 -7.68
N VAL A 18 0.98 -14.30 -6.61
CA VAL A 18 2.39 -14.69 -6.79
C VAL A 18 2.55 -16.15 -7.22
N GLN A 19 1.65 -17.05 -6.81
CA GLN A 19 1.62 -18.41 -7.37
C GLN A 19 1.21 -18.42 -8.84
N ALA A 20 0.26 -17.56 -9.25
CA ALA A 20 -0.08 -17.39 -10.66
C ALA A 20 1.12 -16.91 -11.50
N ILE A 21 1.98 -16.05 -10.96
CA ILE A 21 3.27 -15.71 -11.61
C ILE A 21 4.18 -16.93 -11.72
N ALA A 22 4.34 -17.70 -10.64
CA ALA A 22 5.17 -18.90 -10.64
C ALA A 22 4.70 -19.95 -11.67
N MET A 23 3.39 -20.03 -11.88
CA MET A 23 2.74 -20.89 -12.88
C MET A 23 2.75 -20.29 -14.30
N LYS A 24 3.31 -19.09 -14.49
CA LYS A 24 3.36 -18.33 -15.76
C LYS A 24 1.99 -17.88 -16.30
N GLU A 25 0.95 -17.91 -15.46
CA GLU A 25 -0.37 -17.33 -15.77
C GLU A 25 -0.34 -15.80 -15.77
N LEU A 26 0.57 -15.21 -15.00
CA LEU A 26 0.87 -13.78 -15.01
C LEU A 26 2.37 -13.57 -15.31
N LYS A 27 2.69 -12.57 -16.12
CA LYS A 27 4.07 -12.35 -16.57
C LYS A 27 4.96 -11.76 -15.48
N ASN A 28 4.41 -10.88 -14.63
CA ASN A 28 5.18 -10.11 -13.66
C ASN A 28 4.29 -9.42 -12.60
N LEU A 29 4.94 -8.72 -11.68
CA LEU A 29 4.29 -7.95 -10.62
C LEU A 29 3.41 -6.81 -11.14
N ASP A 30 3.65 -6.28 -12.33
CA ASP A 30 2.83 -5.20 -12.87
C ASP A 30 1.49 -5.73 -13.39
N GLU A 31 1.45 -6.90 -14.02
CA GLU A 31 0.19 -7.59 -14.32
C GLU A 31 -0.55 -7.97 -13.04
N LEU A 32 0.15 -8.49 -12.04
CA LEU A 32 -0.44 -8.77 -10.72
C LEU A 32 -1.10 -7.52 -10.11
N ARG A 33 -0.42 -6.37 -10.12
CA ARG A 33 -0.99 -5.11 -9.60
C ARG A 33 -2.21 -4.65 -10.40
N LYS A 34 -2.25 -4.89 -11.71
CA LYS A 34 -3.44 -4.61 -12.53
C LYS A 34 -4.60 -5.49 -12.11
N VAL A 35 -4.37 -6.79 -11.89
CA VAL A 35 -5.40 -7.71 -11.38
C VAL A 35 -5.92 -7.22 -10.04
N VAL A 36 -5.05 -6.89 -9.08
CA VAL A 36 -5.49 -6.37 -7.77
C VAL A 36 -6.36 -5.12 -7.92
N ARG A 37 -5.96 -4.14 -8.75
CA ARG A 37 -6.74 -2.90 -8.96
C ARG A 37 -8.08 -3.12 -9.66
N ASN A 38 -8.18 -4.15 -10.49
CA ASN A 38 -9.40 -4.46 -11.22
C ASN A 38 -10.36 -5.36 -10.42
N SER A 39 -9.84 -6.12 -9.46
CA SER A 39 -10.61 -7.10 -8.70
C SER A 39 -11.11 -6.59 -7.35
N PHE A 40 -10.52 -5.53 -6.81
CA PHE A 40 -10.85 -5.03 -5.48
C PHE A 40 -11.00 -3.52 -5.44
N GLU A 41 -11.94 -3.05 -4.63
CA GLU A 41 -12.02 -1.63 -4.29
C GLU A 41 -10.87 -1.25 -3.36
N VAL A 42 -10.28 -0.09 -3.63
CA VAL A 42 -9.19 0.49 -2.85
C VAL A 42 -9.54 1.90 -2.44
N VAL A 43 -9.14 2.29 -1.24
CA VAL A 43 -9.41 3.62 -0.71
C VAL A 43 -8.21 4.51 -0.96
N THR A 44 -8.44 5.67 -1.57
CA THR A 44 -7.39 6.66 -1.82
C THR A 44 -7.42 7.74 -0.75
N TYR A 45 -6.33 7.85 0.01
CA TYR A 45 -6.12 8.89 1.00
C TYR A 45 -5.19 9.97 0.45
N THR A 46 -5.71 11.18 0.35
CA THR A 46 -4.90 12.35 -0.02
C THR A 46 -4.20 12.93 1.21
N PRO A 47 -2.97 13.47 1.08
CA PRO A 47 -2.30 14.11 2.20
C PRO A 47 -3.13 15.27 2.73
N ASN A 48 -3.38 15.29 4.03
CA ASN A 48 -3.96 16.42 4.73
C ASN A 48 -2.92 17.00 5.72
N PRO A 49 -2.12 18.00 5.30
CA PRO A 49 -1.12 18.60 6.17
C PRO A 49 -1.81 19.41 7.26
N THR A 50 -1.64 18.99 8.52
CA THR A 50 -2.15 19.71 9.68
C THR A 50 -1.00 20.16 10.59
N SER A 51 -1.23 21.22 11.36
CA SER A 51 -0.26 21.69 12.36
C SER A 51 0.05 20.61 13.40
N ALA A 52 -0.91 19.74 13.71
CA ALA A 52 -0.72 18.57 14.58
C ALA A 52 0.30 17.58 14.02
N TRP A 53 0.29 17.31 12.71
CA TRP A 53 1.30 16.45 12.08
C TRP A 53 2.70 17.06 12.14
N ALA A 54 2.83 18.36 11.91
CA ALA A 54 4.11 19.06 12.01
C ALA A 54 4.67 19.01 13.44
N ALA A 55 3.84 19.28 14.45
CA ALA A 55 4.23 19.19 15.86
C ALA A 55 4.63 17.76 16.27
N ALA A 56 3.88 16.75 15.83
CA ALA A 56 4.18 15.35 16.09
C ALA A 56 5.52 14.92 15.44
N GLN A 57 5.80 15.41 14.23
CA GLN A 57 7.07 15.13 13.54
C GLN A 57 8.27 15.75 14.27
N ILE A 58 8.16 16.98 14.77
CA ILE A 58 9.19 17.62 15.60
C ILE A 58 9.46 16.79 16.86
N LYS A 59 8.40 16.40 17.58
CA LYS A 59 8.51 15.57 18.79
C LYS A 59 9.20 14.23 18.49
N PHE A 60 8.77 13.53 17.44
CA PHE A 60 9.34 12.23 17.06
C PHE A 60 10.82 12.33 16.69
N ASN A 61 11.23 13.40 16.01
CA ASN A 61 12.64 13.64 15.67
C ASN A 61 13.51 13.91 16.91
N GLY A 62 12.95 14.53 17.95
CA GLY A 62 13.63 14.69 19.24
C GLY A 62 13.93 13.35 19.92
N LEU A 63 12.99 12.41 19.86
CA LEU A 63 13.15 11.06 20.45
C LEU A 63 14.23 10.22 19.77
N LYS A 64 14.45 10.40 18.46
CA LYS A 64 15.47 9.68 17.70
C LYS A 64 16.90 10.18 17.92
N LYS A 65 17.07 11.34 18.55
CA LYS A 65 18.38 11.99 18.78
C LYS A 65 18.92 11.76 20.20
N SER A 66 18.25 10.95 21.02
CA SER A 66 18.72 10.44 22.32
C SER A 66 19.16 9.00 22.19
#